data_AF-A0A953EQ33-F1
#
_entry.id   AF-A0A953EQ33-F1
#
_cell.length_a   1.000
_cell.length_b   1.000
_cell.length_c   1.000
_cell.angle_alpha   90.00
_cell.angle_beta   90.00
_cell.angle_gamma   90.00
#
_symmetry.space_group_name_H-M   'P 1'
#
loop_
_entity.id
_entity.type
_entity.pdbx_description
1 polymer ?
#
loop_
_entity_poly.entity_id
_entity_poly.type
_entity_poly.pdbx_seq_one_letter_code
_entity_poly.pdbx_strand_id
1 'polypeptide(L)'
;MATPQVEQTQPQGGLKLGALPAAVWRTGAYFTPPHYLRRRSWHRQASLPAPAPSLGGLTAVFADELVLAGFRITRNPPTVEAWERISVEVAQALVSFEREGWLDDPASYHRAPSAPSDATVRKVGRWEALGLRWEQLRWTSDWAPLAGQPGSDRWAGYERNHRASAWMLRHRDNQPRHWAILVHGTEQGRLLVDQMVFRARKLHQELGCNVLMPLLPLHASRRVPEPLGTGFPTLD
;
A
#
# COMPACT_ATOMS: atom_id res chain seq x y z
N MET A 1 -44.45 4.53 -11.60
CA MET A 1 -43.47 5.63 -11.66
C MET A 1 -42.09 5.00 -11.59
N ALA A 2 -41.33 5.03 -12.69
CA ALA A 2 -39.98 4.51 -12.73
C ALA A 2 -39.04 5.52 -12.08
N THR A 3 -38.29 5.10 -11.06
CA THR A 3 -37.21 5.89 -10.47
C THR A 3 -36.17 6.15 -11.56
N PRO A 4 -35.76 7.41 -11.83
CA PRO A 4 -34.73 7.65 -12.82
C PRO A 4 -33.44 6.99 -12.33
N GLN A 5 -32.84 6.13 -13.18
CA GLN A 5 -31.50 5.65 -12.93
C GLN A 5 -30.58 6.88 -12.95
N VAL A 6 -30.10 7.28 -11.78
CA VAL A 6 -29.02 8.26 -11.69
C VAL A 6 -27.83 7.59 -12.35
N GLU A 7 -27.49 8.07 -13.55
CA GLU A 7 -26.26 7.71 -14.23
C GLU A 7 -25.12 8.09 -13.27
N GLN A 8 -24.53 7.08 -12.61
CA GLN A 8 -23.36 7.24 -11.75
C GLN A 8 -22.19 7.66 -12.63
N THR A 9 -22.16 8.95 -12.95
CA THR A 9 -21.11 9.54 -13.76
C THR A 9 -19.82 9.39 -12.98
N GLN A 10 -18.86 8.68 -13.56
CA GLN A 10 -17.48 8.63 -13.11
C GLN A 10 -16.73 9.74 -13.86
N PRO A 11 -16.71 10.99 -13.34
CA PRO A 11 -16.22 12.15 -14.08
C PRO A 11 -14.75 12.04 -14.52
N GLN A 12 -14.00 11.12 -13.91
CA GLN A 12 -12.60 10.85 -14.22
C GLN A 12 -12.38 9.70 -15.24
N GLY A 13 -13.43 9.06 -15.77
CA GLY A 13 -13.30 7.94 -16.72
C GLY A 13 -12.49 8.27 -17.98
N GLY A 14 -12.58 9.51 -18.47
CA GLY A 14 -11.82 10.00 -19.62
C GLY A 14 -10.30 10.14 -19.39
N LEU A 15 -9.84 10.19 -18.13
CA LEU A 15 -8.41 10.28 -17.80
C LEU A 15 -7.64 8.98 -18.11
N LYS A 16 -8.34 7.87 -18.34
CA LYS A 16 -7.74 6.58 -18.69
C LYS A 16 -7.03 6.62 -20.05
N LEU A 17 -7.60 7.33 -21.03
CA LEU A 17 -7.05 7.42 -22.40
C LEU A 17 -5.74 8.23 -22.46
N GLY A 18 -5.54 9.17 -21.54
CA GLY A 18 -4.32 9.99 -21.46
C GLY A 18 -3.20 9.39 -20.61
N ALA A 19 -3.43 8.28 -19.91
CA ALA A 19 -2.50 7.76 -18.91
C ALA A 19 -1.14 7.34 -19.49
N LEU A 20 -1.14 6.63 -20.61
CA LEU A 20 0.08 6.14 -21.27
C LEU A 20 0.87 7.25 -21.97
N PRO A 21 0.27 8.15 -22.78
CA PRO A 21 0.99 9.30 -23.32
C PRO A 21 1.59 10.19 -22.22
N ALA A 22 0.85 10.43 -21.14
CA ALA A 22 1.34 11.20 -19.99
C ALA A 22 2.49 10.51 -19.25
N ALA A 23 2.53 9.18 -19.19
CA ALA A 23 3.65 8.42 -18.61
C ALA A 23 4.94 8.61 -19.42
N VAL A 24 4.85 8.53 -20.75
CA VAL A 24 5.99 8.79 -21.65
C VAL A 24 6.49 10.22 -21.49
N TRP A 25 5.58 11.21 -21.53
CA TRP A 25 5.93 12.61 -21.34
C TRP A 25 6.59 12.87 -19.98
N ARG A 26 6.00 12.37 -18.88
CA ARG A 26 6.55 12.55 -17.52
C ARG A 26 7.93 11.92 -17.35
N THR A 27 8.16 10.77 -17.98
CA THR A 27 9.49 10.14 -18.03
C THR A 27 10.52 11.06 -18.68
N GLY A 28 10.21 11.64 -19.84
CA GLY A 28 11.09 12.60 -20.51
C GLY A 28 11.29 13.88 -19.70
N ALA A 29 10.18 14.46 -19.21
CA ALA A 29 10.18 15.67 -18.39
C ALA A 29 11.05 15.53 -17.13
N TYR A 30 11.09 14.33 -16.53
CA TYR A 30 11.93 14.04 -15.37
C TYR A 30 13.42 14.38 -15.63
N PHE A 31 13.94 14.19 -16.84
CA PHE A 31 15.36 14.44 -17.13
C PHE A 31 15.64 15.83 -17.72
N THR A 32 14.61 16.66 -17.92
CA THR A 32 14.81 18.03 -18.40
C THR A 32 15.57 18.88 -17.36
N PRO A 33 16.38 19.87 -17.79
CA PRO A 33 17.16 20.70 -16.87
C PRO A 33 16.36 21.32 -15.71
N PRO A 34 15.15 21.89 -15.91
CA PRO A 34 14.38 22.50 -14.82
C PRO A 34 14.02 21.48 -13.73
N HIS A 35 13.53 20.31 -14.13
CA HIS A 35 13.13 19.25 -13.20
C HIS A 35 14.34 18.63 -12.49
N TYR A 36 15.44 18.42 -13.23
CA TYR A 36 16.68 17.91 -12.65
C TYR A 36 17.28 18.86 -11.61
N LEU A 37 17.37 20.16 -11.94
CA LEU A 37 17.91 21.18 -11.02
C LEU A 37 17.04 21.31 -9.77
N ARG A 38 15.70 21.29 -9.93
CA ARG A 38 14.77 21.30 -8.80
C ARG A 38 14.99 20.10 -7.88
N ARG A 39 15.06 18.87 -8.42
CA ARG A 39 15.35 17.68 -7.59
C ARG A 39 16.70 17.78 -6.90
N ARG A 40 17.74 18.20 -7.62
CA ARG A 40 19.08 18.38 -7.05
C ARG A 40 19.07 19.37 -5.88
N SER A 41 18.25 20.42 -5.95
CA SER A 41 18.08 21.37 -4.83
C SER A 41 17.44 20.72 -3.60
N TRP A 42 16.41 19.89 -3.77
CA TRP A 42 15.77 19.14 -2.68
C TRP A 42 16.72 18.12 -2.03
N HIS A 43 17.45 17.36 -2.84
CA HIS A 43 18.47 16.43 -2.34
C HIS A 43 19.55 17.16 -1.53
N ARG A 44 20.02 18.32 -2.02
CA ARG A 44 20.99 19.16 -1.29
C ARG A 44 20.43 19.65 0.04
N GLN A 45 19.18 20.12 0.07
CA GLN A 45 18.51 20.55 1.31
C GLN A 45 18.39 19.41 2.32
N ALA A 46 18.15 18.19 1.85
CA ALA A 46 18.08 16.97 2.68
C ALA A 46 19.47 16.37 3.02
N SER A 47 20.57 17.01 2.62
CA SER A 47 21.93 16.46 2.75
C SER A 47 22.12 15.07 2.09
N LEU A 48 21.36 14.79 1.04
CA LEU A 48 21.42 13.56 0.28
C LEU A 48 22.13 13.77 -1.08
N PRO A 49 22.86 12.77 -1.58
CA PRO A 49 23.40 12.84 -2.94
C PRO A 49 22.25 12.85 -3.95
N ALA A 50 22.31 13.79 -4.90
CA ALA A 50 21.38 13.79 -6.03
C ALA A 50 21.85 12.75 -7.06
N PRO A 51 20.99 11.81 -7.48
CA PRO A 51 21.36 10.83 -8.49
C PRO A 51 21.68 11.52 -9.82
N ALA A 52 22.78 11.13 -10.45
CA ALA A 52 23.11 11.57 -11.80
C ALA A 52 22.14 10.96 -12.82
N PRO A 53 21.83 11.67 -13.93
CA PRO A 53 21.12 11.06 -15.05
C PRO A 53 21.87 9.81 -15.54
N SER A 54 21.15 8.72 -15.72
CA SER A 54 21.71 7.45 -16.20
C SER A 54 20.65 6.69 -16.98
N LEU A 55 21.08 5.80 -17.89
CA LEU A 55 20.16 4.90 -18.62
C LEU A 55 19.35 4.04 -17.65
N GLY A 56 19.99 3.49 -16.62
CA GLY A 56 19.31 2.72 -15.58
C GLY A 56 18.26 3.56 -14.82
N GLY A 57 18.57 4.82 -14.51
CA GLY A 57 17.61 5.75 -13.92
C GLY A 57 16.44 6.06 -14.83
N LEU A 58 16.68 6.24 -16.14
CA LEU A 58 15.63 6.45 -17.12
C LEU A 58 14.69 5.24 -17.24
N THR A 59 15.25 4.03 -17.30
CA THR A 59 14.47 2.79 -17.29
C THR A 59 13.65 2.65 -16.02
N ALA A 60 14.22 2.97 -14.86
CA ALA A 60 13.51 2.90 -13.58
C ALA A 60 12.32 3.88 -13.51
N VAL A 61 12.53 5.14 -13.94
CA VAL A 61 11.47 6.15 -14.00
C VAL A 61 10.38 5.75 -14.98
N PHE A 62 10.76 5.22 -16.15
CA PHE A 62 9.78 4.76 -17.14
C PHE A 62 8.93 3.60 -16.61
N ALA A 63 9.56 2.63 -15.94
CA ALA A 63 8.85 1.50 -15.33
C ALA A 63 7.86 1.96 -14.25
N ASP A 64 8.26 2.91 -13.40
CA ASP A 64 7.37 3.53 -12.41
C ASP A 64 6.16 4.22 -13.07
N GLU A 65 6.42 5.00 -14.12
CA GLU A 65 5.36 5.71 -14.85
C GLU A 65 4.38 4.76 -15.56
N LEU A 66 4.86 3.62 -16.07
CA LEU A 66 3.99 2.57 -16.61
C LEU A 66 3.13 1.91 -15.53
N VAL A 67 3.68 1.66 -14.34
CA VAL A 67 2.90 1.12 -13.20
C VAL A 67 1.81 2.11 -12.80
N LEU A 68 2.14 3.40 -12.68
CA LEU A 68 1.18 4.46 -12.36
C LEU A 68 0.10 4.60 -13.44
N ALA A 69 0.46 4.50 -14.73
CA ALA A 69 -0.51 4.50 -15.82
C ALA A 69 -1.45 3.29 -15.74
N GLY A 70 -0.91 2.10 -15.46
CA GLY A 70 -1.69 0.88 -15.24
C GLY A 70 -2.70 1.03 -14.10
N PHE A 71 -2.30 1.64 -12.97
CA PHE A 71 -3.22 1.93 -11.88
C PHE A 71 -4.33 2.90 -12.28
N ARG A 72 -4.03 3.95 -13.07
CA ARG A 72 -5.05 4.89 -13.56
C ARG A 72 -6.07 4.22 -14.48
N ILE A 73 -5.63 3.29 -15.31
CA ILE A 73 -6.49 2.55 -16.25
C ILE A 73 -7.40 1.57 -15.49
N THR A 74 -6.83 0.84 -14.54
CA THR A 74 -7.52 -0.24 -13.82
C THR A 74 -8.41 0.25 -12.70
N ARG A 75 -8.09 1.39 -12.07
CA ARG A 75 -8.93 1.97 -11.01
C ARG A 75 -10.18 2.60 -11.58
N ASN A 76 -11.28 2.39 -10.88
CA ASN A 76 -12.49 3.16 -11.07
C ASN A 76 -12.49 4.29 -10.04
N PRO A 77 -12.69 5.55 -10.47
CA PRO A 77 -12.83 6.65 -9.53
C PRO A 77 -14.06 6.41 -8.64
N PRO A 78 -14.06 6.96 -7.40
CA PRO A 78 -15.26 6.96 -6.56
C PRO A 78 -16.47 7.55 -7.30
N THR A 79 -17.67 7.06 -6.98
CA THR A 79 -18.91 7.76 -7.37
C THR A 79 -19.04 9.06 -6.59
N VAL A 80 -19.95 9.94 -7.01
CA VAL A 80 -20.23 11.20 -6.30
C VAL A 80 -20.71 10.91 -4.88
N GLU A 81 -21.58 9.91 -4.71
CA GLU A 81 -22.12 9.51 -3.41
C GLU A 81 -21.01 8.97 -2.50
N ALA A 82 -20.13 8.13 -3.04
CA ALA A 82 -18.97 7.63 -2.29
C ALA A 82 -18.05 8.79 -1.87
N TRP A 83 -17.83 9.77 -2.75
CA TRP A 83 -17.02 10.93 -2.45
C TRP A 83 -17.63 11.84 -1.37
N GLU A 84 -18.94 12.08 -1.44
CA GLU A 84 -19.67 12.85 -0.43
C GLU A 84 -19.61 12.16 0.93
N ARG A 85 -19.89 10.85 0.98
CA ARG A 85 -19.77 10.05 2.21
C ARG A 85 -18.37 10.12 2.80
N ILE A 86 -17.32 9.89 1.99
CA ILE A 86 -15.93 10.00 2.44
C ILE A 86 -15.65 11.40 2.99
N SER A 87 -16.12 12.45 2.32
CA SER A 87 -15.92 13.83 2.75
C SER A 87 -16.58 14.10 4.12
N VAL A 88 -17.80 13.60 4.33
CA VAL A 88 -18.52 13.70 5.61
C VAL A 88 -17.81 12.92 6.71
N GLU A 89 -17.41 11.68 6.46
CA GLU A 89 -16.69 10.85 7.44
C GLU A 89 -15.35 11.48 7.85
N VAL A 90 -14.60 12.04 6.89
CA VAL A 90 -13.34 12.75 7.16
C VAL A 90 -13.58 14.01 8.00
N ALA A 91 -14.61 14.80 7.69
CA ALA A 91 -14.96 15.98 8.47
C ALA A 91 -15.34 15.62 9.91
N GLN A 92 -16.15 14.57 10.10
CA GLN A 92 -16.50 14.05 11.42
C GLN A 92 -15.27 13.53 12.18
N ALA A 93 -14.36 12.83 11.50
CA ALA A 93 -13.13 12.33 12.10
C ALA A 93 -12.25 13.48 12.58
N LEU A 94 -12.07 14.54 11.78
CA LEU A 94 -11.29 15.72 12.17
C LEU A 94 -11.83 16.38 13.44
N VAL A 95 -13.16 16.59 13.52
CA VAL A 95 -13.79 17.14 14.74
C VAL A 95 -13.53 16.25 15.96
N SER A 96 -13.64 14.92 15.80
CA SER A 96 -13.36 14.00 16.91
C SER A 96 -11.88 14.01 17.29
N PHE A 97 -10.97 14.03 16.33
CA PHE A 97 -9.52 13.98 16.58
C PHE A 97 -9.02 15.25 17.23
N GLU A 98 -9.58 16.41 16.86
CA GLU A 98 -9.29 17.69 17.52
C GLU A 98 -9.75 17.66 18.98
N ARG A 99 -10.99 17.21 19.23
CA ARG A 99 -11.55 17.11 20.59
C ARG A 99 -10.72 16.20 21.50
N GLU A 100 -10.23 15.08 20.99
CA GLU A 100 -9.41 14.13 21.75
C GLU A 100 -7.92 14.53 21.81
N GLY A 101 -7.52 15.63 21.17
CA GLY A 101 -6.13 16.11 21.14
C GLY A 101 -5.19 15.30 20.22
N TRP A 102 -5.71 14.38 19.42
CA TRP A 102 -4.91 13.53 18.53
C TRP A 102 -4.36 14.27 17.31
N LEU A 103 -4.87 15.45 16.97
CA LEU A 103 -4.26 16.28 15.94
C LEU A 103 -2.94 16.90 16.42
N ASP A 104 -2.85 17.24 17.71
CA ASP A 104 -1.66 17.80 18.35
C ASP A 104 -0.68 16.70 18.77
N ASP A 105 -1.19 15.56 19.27
CA ASP A 105 -0.41 14.37 19.57
C ASP A 105 -0.96 13.11 18.85
N PRO A 106 -0.61 12.91 17.56
CA PRO A 106 -1.06 11.74 16.81
C PRO A 106 -0.57 10.41 17.38
N ALA A 107 0.53 10.39 18.14
CA ALA A 107 1.06 9.16 18.71
C ALA A 107 0.12 8.60 19.79
N SER A 108 -0.56 9.47 20.54
CA SER A 108 -1.52 9.07 21.59
C SER A 108 -2.74 8.32 21.08
N TYR A 109 -3.09 8.48 19.79
CA TYR A 109 -4.17 7.71 19.16
C TYR A 109 -3.83 6.21 19.04
N HIS A 110 -2.54 5.90 18.88
CA HIS A 110 -2.09 4.54 18.59
C HIS A 110 -1.88 3.73 19.87
N ARG A 111 -2.63 2.63 20.01
CA ARG A 111 -2.41 1.64 21.08
C ARG A 111 -1.25 0.72 20.72
N ALA A 112 -0.37 0.47 21.68
CA ALA A 112 0.66 -0.55 21.54
C ALA A 112 0.01 -1.94 21.40
N PRO A 113 0.28 -2.70 20.32
CA PRO A 113 -0.31 -4.01 20.13
C PRO A 113 0.29 -5.02 21.10
N SER A 114 -0.51 -6.01 21.50
CA SER A 114 0.02 -7.15 22.26
C SER A 114 0.71 -8.14 21.34
N ALA A 115 1.68 -8.89 21.86
CA ALA A 115 2.26 -10.00 21.11
C ALA A 115 1.17 -11.06 20.86
N PRO A 116 1.00 -11.55 19.62
CA PRO A 116 -0.05 -12.53 19.32
C PRO A 116 0.27 -13.88 19.96
N SER A 117 -0.72 -14.47 20.63
CA SER A 117 -0.63 -15.80 21.25
C SER A 117 -0.99 -16.96 20.32
N ASP A 118 -1.66 -16.68 19.19
CA ASP A 118 -2.22 -17.66 18.26
C ASP A 118 -1.50 -17.70 16.89
N ALA A 119 -0.25 -17.24 16.85
CA ALA A 119 0.50 -17.13 15.61
C ALA A 119 0.79 -18.51 15.00
N THR A 120 0.45 -18.67 13.72
CA THR A 120 0.67 -19.90 12.94
C THR A 120 1.54 -19.63 11.72
N VAL A 121 2.39 -20.60 11.36
CA VAL A 121 3.32 -20.51 10.22
C VAL A 121 3.04 -21.63 9.25
N ARG A 122 2.85 -21.31 7.96
CA ARG A 122 2.62 -22.29 6.89
C ARG A 122 3.61 -22.09 5.75
N LYS A 123 4.23 -23.18 5.27
CA LYS A 123 5.11 -23.14 4.09
C LYS A 123 4.31 -22.81 2.82
N VAL A 124 4.91 -22.05 1.91
CA VAL A 124 4.29 -21.67 0.63
C VAL A 124 4.96 -22.43 -0.51
N GLY A 125 4.57 -23.71 -0.66
CA GLY A 125 5.20 -24.63 -1.64
C GLY A 125 5.04 -24.21 -3.11
N ARG A 126 3.96 -23.50 -3.46
CA ARG A 126 3.63 -23.13 -4.85
C ARG A 126 4.75 -22.37 -5.58
N TRP A 127 5.58 -21.63 -4.83
CA TRP A 127 6.59 -20.72 -5.41
C TRP A 127 8.02 -21.13 -5.08
N GLU A 128 8.24 -22.32 -4.52
CA GLU A 128 9.59 -22.77 -4.13
C GLU A 128 10.54 -22.87 -5.33
N ALA A 129 10.03 -23.18 -6.52
CA ALA A 129 10.80 -23.20 -7.76
C ALA A 129 11.43 -21.84 -8.12
N LEU A 130 10.92 -20.73 -7.58
CA LEU A 130 11.50 -19.39 -7.76
C LEU A 130 12.68 -19.10 -6.81
N GLY A 131 13.16 -20.11 -6.07
CA GLY A 131 14.41 -20.08 -5.31
C GLY A 131 14.33 -19.46 -3.92
N LEU A 132 13.14 -19.05 -3.46
CA LEU A 132 12.91 -18.51 -2.12
C LEU A 132 11.84 -19.34 -1.39
N ARG A 133 12.21 -19.87 -0.22
CA ARG A 133 11.33 -20.71 0.61
C ARG A 133 10.46 -19.86 1.54
N TRP A 134 9.47 -19.22 0.94
CA TRP A 134 8.55 -18.36 1.69
C TRP A 134 7.64 -19.16 2.64
N GLU A 135 7.38 -18.55 3.79
CA GLU A 135 6.40 -18.97 4.77
C GLU A 135 5.33 -17.87 4.91
N GLN A 136 4.13 -18.26 5.29
CA GLN A 136 3.04 -17.35 5.62
C GLN A 136 2.78 -17.40 7.12
N LEU A 137 3.00 -16.28 7.79
CA LEU A 137 2.62 -16.05 9.17
C LEU A 137 1.17 -15.53 9.21
N ARG A 138 0.36 -16.02 10.16
CA ARG A 138 -1.02 -15.57 10.41
C ARG A 138 -1.34 -15.56 11.90
N TRP A 139 -2.05 -14.54 12.36
CA TRP A 139 -2.47 -14.38 13.76
C TRP A 139 -3.75 -13.55 13.84
N THR A 140 -4.45 -13.62 14.97
CA THR A 140 -5.64 -12.79 15.21
C THR A 140 -5.23 -11.33 15.39
N SER A 141 -5.86 -10.42 14.64
CA SER A 141 -5.63 -8.98 14.76
C SER A 141 -6.42 -8.45 15.95
N ASP A 142 -5.73 -7.83 16.91
CA ASP A 142 -6.33 -7.12 18.04
C ASP A 142 -6.72 -5.68 17.70
N TRP A 143 -6.33 -5.19 16.52
CA TRP A 143 -6.67 -3.86 16.06
C TRP A 143 -8.16 -3.71 15.75
N ALA A 144 -8.79 -2.72 16.37
CA ALA A 144 -10.14 -2.25 16.07
C ALA A 144 -10.18 -0.71 16.18
N PRO A 145 -11.01 -0.01 15.40
CA PRO A 145 -11.23 1.42 15.59
C PRO A 145 -11.85 1.70 16.96
N LEU A 146 -11.74 2.93 17.45
CA LEU A 146 -12.42 3.32 18.68
C LEU A 146 -13.93 3.39 18.42
N ALA A 147 -14.72 3.02 19.43
CA ALA A 147 -16.18 3.00 19.31
C ALA A 147 -16.71 4.39 18.95
N GLY A 148 -17.66 4.44 18.00
CA GLY A 148 -18.27 5.70 17.55
C GLY A 148 -17.44 6.51 16.55
N GLN A 149 -16.29 6.00 16.11
CA GLN A 149 -15.55 6.64 15.02
C GLN A 149 -16.24 6.45 13.67
N PRO A 150 -16.16 7.44 12.75
CA PRO A 150 -16.66 7.28 11.40
C PRO A 150 -16.09 6.01 10.74
N GLY A 151 -16.98 5.17 10.22
CA GLY A 151 -16.61 3.92 9.57
C GLY A 151 -16.25 2.76 10.51
N SER A 152 -16.43 2.88 11.84
CA SER A 152 -16.11 1.79 12.79
C SER A 152 -16.87 0.50 12.49
N ASP A 153 -18.18 0.61 12.25
CA ASP A 153 -19.05 -0.54 12.01
C ASP A 153 -18.74 -1.19 10.66
N ARG A 154 -18.42 -0.35 9.67
CA ARG A 154 -17.97 -0.79 8.34
C ARG A 154 -16.66 -1.57 8.44
N TRP A 155 -15.69 -1.09 9.22
CA TRP A 155 -14.47 -1.84 9.50
C TRP A 155 -14.74 -3.19 10.18
N ALA A 156 -15.63 -3.22 11.18
CA ALA A 156 -16.00 -4.45 11.89
C ALA A 156 -16.64 -5.50 10.96
N GLY A 157 -17.27 -5.06 9.87
CA GLY A 157 -17.78 -5.93 8.80
C GLY A 157 -16.69 -6.57 7.94
N TYR A 158 -15.45 -6.10 7.97
CA TYR A 158 -14.36 -6.65 7.17
C TYR A 158 -13.70 -7.87 7.81
N GLU A 159 -14.41 -9.00 7.83
CA GLU A 159 -13.99 -10.24 8.50
C GLU A 159 -12.55 -10.66 8.19
N ARG A 160 -12.10 -10.50 6.94
CA ARG A 160 -10.72 -10.84 6.52
C ARG A 160 -9.65 -9.98 7.18
N ASN A 161 -9.99 -8.80 7.69
CA ASN A 161 -9.07 -7.93 8.42
C ASN A 161 -8.91 -8.31 9.90
N HIS A 162 -9.80 -9.16 10.45
CA HIS A 162 -9.66 -9.74 11.79
C HIS A 162 -8.51 -10.75 11.86
N ARG A 163 -7.99 -11.20 10.71
CA ARG A 163 -6.82 -12.07 10.60
C ARG A 163 -5.66 -11.31 9.97
N ALA A 164 -4.65 -10.99 10.76
CA ALA A 164 -3.41 -10.43 10.26
C ALA A 164 -2.56 -11.52 9.60
N SER A 165 -1.71 -11.11 8.64
CA SER A 165 -0.83 -12.03 7.94
C SER A 165 0.44 -11.33 7.47
N ALA A 166 1.53 -12.08 7.33
CA ALA A 166 2.77 -11.61 6.75
C ALA A 166 3.41 -12.71 5.88
N TRP A 167 4.12 -12.30 4.83
CA TRP A 167 5.08 -13.17 4.16
C TRP A 167 6.40 -13.14 4.92
N MET A 168 6.97 -14.31 5.17
CA MET A 168 8.19 -14.46 5.94
C MET A 168 9.20 -15.31 5.19
N LEU A 169 10.45 -14.85 5.15
CA LEU A 169 11.58 -15.57 4.60
C LEU A 169 12.68 -15.54 5.65
N ARG A 170 12.93 -16.69 6.28
CA ARG A 170 13.91 -16.83 7.35
C ARG A 170 14.93 -17.90 7.03
N HIS A 171 16.16 -17.66 7.43
CA HIS A 171 17.21 -18.68 7.39
C HIS A 171 16.92 -19.75 8.45
N ARG A 172 17.33 -20.99 8.19
CA ARG A 172 17.07 -22.16 9.05
C ARG A 172 18.35 -22.73 9.69
N ASP A 173 19.38 -21.91 9.77
CA ASP A 173 20.70 -22.27 10.27
C ASP A 173 20.90 -21.95 11.76
N ASN A 174 19.84 -21.52 12.44
CA ASN A 174 19.81 -21.16 13.87
C ASN A 174 20.81 -20.06 14.26
N GLN A 175 21.32 -19.27 13.30
CA GLN A 175 22.19 -18.14 13.59
C GLN A 175 21.37 -16.86 13.85
N PRO A 176 21.82 -15.97 14.76
CA PRO A 176 21.25 -14.64 14.90
C PRO A 176 21.37 -13.86 13.60
N ARG A 177 20.26 -13.26 13.14
CA ARG A 177 20.20 -12.52 11.87
C ARG A 177 19.33 -11.28 12.02
N HIS A 178 19.73 -10.21 11.32
CA HIS A 178 18.91 -9.01 11.21
C HIS A 178 17.60 -9.30 10.46
N TRP A 179 16.55 -8.56 10.81
CA TRP A 179 15.25 -8.61 10.14
C TRP A 179 15.04 -7.35 9.32
N ALA A 180 14.75 -7.52 8.03
CA ALA A 180 14.21 -6.47 7.18
C ALA A 180 12.69 -6.57 7.20
N ILE A 181 12.02 -5.57 7.78
CA ILE A 181 10.56 -5.45 7.81
C ILE A 181 10.15 -4.51 6.68
N LEU A 182 9.43 -5.04 5.69
CA LEU A 182 9.12 -4.33 4.45
C LEU A 182 7.61 -4.09 4.37
N VAL A 183 7.22 -2.83 4.46
CA VAL A 183 5.80 -2.39 4.42
C VAL A 183 5.46 -1.97 3.00
N HIS A 184 4.52 -2.67 2.37
CA HIS A 184 4.07 -2.38 1.02
C HIS A 184 3.05 -1.23 0.99
N GLY A 185 2.87 -0.61 -0.18
CA GLY A 185 1.87 0.43 -0.41
C GLY A 185 0.53 -0.11 -0.92
N THR A 186 -0.29 0.79 -1.46
CA THR A 186 -1.62 0.47 -2.03
C THR A 186 -1.52 -0.52 -3.21
N GLU A 187 -2.49 -1.43 -3.34
CA GLU A 187 -2.57 -2.45 -4.42
C GLU A 187 -1.47 -3.53 -4.40
N GLN A 188 -0.71 -3.60 -3.31
CA GLN A 188 0.35 -4.58 -3.09
C GLN A 188 -0.11 -5.70 -2.13
N GLY A 189 0.81 -6.50 -1.60
CA GLY A 189 0.56 -7.69 -0.79
C GLY A 189 0.69 -9.00 -1.59
N ARG A 190 0.90 -8.91 -2.90
CA ARG A 190 1.10 -10.06 -3.80
C ARG A 190 2.56 -10.48 -3.74
N LEU A 191 2.82 -11.64 -3.14
CA LEU A 191 4.17 -12.15 -2.89
C LEU A 191 5.13 -12.08 -4.09
N LEU A 192 4.67 -12.43 -5.30
CA LEU A 192 5.52 -12.40 -6.49
C LEU A 192 5.91 -10.98 -6.91
N VAL A 193 5.00 -10.03 -6.78
CA VAL A 193 5.26 -8.62 -7.11
C VAL A 193 6.15 -8.01 -6.03
N ASP A 194 5.76 -8.17 -4.77
CA ASP A 194 6.43 -7.50 -3.65
C ASP A 194 7.86 -7.99 -3.46
N GLN A 195 8.13 -9.29 -3.63
CA GLN A 195 9.50 -9.79 -3.52
C GLN A 195 10.45 -9.19 -4.56
N MET A 196 9.93 -8.83 -5.75
CA MET A 196 10.71 -8.17 -6.80
C MET A 196 10.93 -6.70 -6.45
N VAL A 197 9.86 -5.97 -6.11
CA VAL A 197 9.91 -4.54 -5.74
C VAL A 197 10.86 -4.31 -4.58
N PHE A 198 10.78 -5.16 -3.55
CA PHE A 198 11.63 -5.08 -2.38
C PHE A 198 13.00 -5.76 -2.52
N ARG A 199 13.26 -6.40 -3.66
CA ARG A 199 14.51 -7.15 -3.90
C ARG A 199 14.80 -8.16 -2.78
N ALA A 200 13.77 -8.89 -2.33
CA ALA A 200 13.83 -9.77 -1.18
C ALA A 200 14.95 -10.82 -1.29
N ARG A 201 15.26 -11.28 -2.51
CA ARG A 201 16.39 -12.17 -2.77
C ARG A 201 17.72 -11.55 -2.34
N LYS A 202 17.98 -10.30 -2.71
CA LYS A 202 19.21 -9.59 -2.33
C LYS A 202 19.28 -9.43 -0.81
N LEU A 203 18.20 -8.99 -0.18
CA LEU A 203 18.13 -8.86 1.29
C LEU A 203 18.44 -10.19 1.98
N HIS A 204 17.87 -11.29 1.49
CA HIS A 204 17.97 -12.58 2.14
C HIS A 204 19.27 -13.33 1.85
N GLN A 205 19.66 -13.45 0.58
CA GLN A 205 20.78 -14.29 0.14
C GLN A 205 22.10 -13.52 0.11
N GLU A 206 22.11 -12.25 -0.30
CA GLU A 206 23.35 -11.45 -0.39
C GLU A 206 23.64 -10.73 0.93
N LEU A 207 22.62 -10.15 1.56
CA LEU A 207 22.77 -9.36 2.80
C LEU A 207 22.46 -10.17 4.07
N GLY A 208 22.10 -11.46 3.93
CA GLY A 208 21.95 -12.39 5.05
C GLY A 208 20.80 -12.07 6.01
N CYS A 209 19.86 -11.20 5.64
CA CYS A 209 18.73 -10.82 6.48
C CYS A 209 17.60 -11.86 6.45
N ASN A 210 16.88 -11.99 7.55
CA ASN A 210 15.51 -12.48 7.49
C ASN A 210 14.62 -11.36 6.91
N VAL A 211 13.55 -11.72 6.23
CA VAL A 211 12.61 -10.77 5.62
C VAL A 211 11.21 -11.04 6.13
N LEU A 212 10.53 -9.99 6.57
CA LEU A 212 9.12 -10.02 6.94
C LEU A 212 8.38 -8.95 6.13
N MET A 213 7.30 -9.32 5.46
CA MET A 213 6.43 -8.41 4.71
C MET A 213 5.01 -8.50 5.29
N PRO A 214 4.67 -7.67 6.28
CA PRO A 214 3.31 -7.58 6.81
C PRO A 214 2.33 -7.22 5.70
N LEU A 215 1.20 -7.91 5.63
CA LEU A 215 0.11 -7.58 4.73
C LEU A 215 -0.74 -6.48 5.36
N LEU A 216 -0.74 -5.30 4.75
CA LEU A 216 -1.59 -4.20 5.20
C LEU A 216 -3.08 -4.59 5.14
N PRO A 217 -3.94 -3.95 5.95
CA PRO A 217 -5.37 -4.14 5.85
C PRO A 217 -5.88 -3.96 4.42
N LEU A 218 -6.93 -4.69 4.05
CA LEU A 218 -7.57 -4.61 2.72
C LEU A 218 -6.70 -5.12 1.54
N HIS A 219 -5.52 -5.70 1.81
CA HIS A 219 -4.62 -6.21 0.77
C HIS A 219 -4.50 -7.72 0.77
N ALA A 220 -4.28 -8.31 -0.42
CA ALA A 220 -4.04 -9.74 -0.62
C ALA A 220 -5.04 -10.65 0.12
N SER A 221 -4.61 -11.44 1.11
CA SER A 221 -5.53 -12.30 1.89
C SER A 221 -6.48 -11.53 2.80
N ARG A 222 -6.24 -10.23 3.00
CA ARG A 222 -7.04 -9.30 3.82
C ARG A 222 -7.99 -8.43 2.99
N ARG A 223 -8.04 -8.61 1.66
CA ARG A 223 -8.91 -7.83 0.77
C ARG A 223 -10.39 -8.10 1.02
N VAL A 224 -11.23 -7.07 0.91
CA VAL A 224 -12.68 -7.24 0.86
C VAL A 224 -13.11 -7.88 -0.48
N PRO A 225 -14.24 -8.60 -0.55
CA PRO A 225 -14.75 -9.13 -1.80
C PRO A 225 -15.06 -8.04 -2.82
N GLU A 226 -14.89 -8.34 -4.12
CA GLU A 226 -15.43 -7.50 -5.19
C GLU A 226 -16.97 -7.43 -5.06
N PRO A 227 -17.60 -6.27 -5.31
CA PRO A 227 -17.09 -5.09 -6.03
C PRO A 227 -16.50 -3.97 -5.13
N LEU A 228 -16.28 -4.23 -3.83
CA LEU A 228 -15.94 -3.19 -2.84
C LEU A 228 -14.52 -2.58 -3.04
N GLY A 229 -13.69 -3.21 -3.88
CA GLY A 229 -12.35 -2.75 -4.26
C GLY A 229 -11.27 -3.04 -3.23
N THR A 230 -10.01 -2.79 -3.60
CA THR A 230 -8.81 -2.94 -2.76
C THR A 230 -8.24 -1.61 -2.26
N GLY A 231 -8.93 -0.51 -2.55
CA GLY A 231 -8.50 0.85 -2.25
C GLY A 231 -8.80 1.28 -0.81
N PHE A 232 -7.99 2.19 -0.30
CA PHE A 232 -8.30 2.99 0.88
C PHE A 232 -8.38 4.47 0.46
N PRO A 233 -9.43 5.22 0.85
CA PRO A 233 -10.63 4.76 1.55
C PRO A 233 -11.44 3.75 0.71
N THR A 234 -12.17 2.87 1.39
CA THR A 234 -13.03 1.88 0.73
C THR A 234 -14.28 2.55 0.16
N LEU A 235 -14.73 2.08 -1.01
CA LEU A 235 -15.80 2.69 -1.80
C LEU A 235 -17.19 2.10 -1.55
N ASP A 236 -17.27 1.13 -0.65
CA ASP A 236 -18.50 0.47 -0.20
C ASP A 236 -19.32 1.28 0.80
#